data_AF-A0A7C1Y054-F1
#
_entry.id   AF-A0A7C1Y054-F1
#
_cell.length_a   1.000
_cell.length_b   1.000
_cell.length_c   1.000
_cell.angle_alpha   90.00
_cell.angle_beta   90.00
_cell.angle_gamma   90.00
#
_symmetry.space_group_name_H-M   'P 1'
#
loop_
_entity.id
_entity.type
_entity.pdbx_description
1 polymer ?
#
loop_
_entity_poly.entity_id
_entity_poly.type
_entity_poly.pdbx_seq_one_letter_code
_entity_poly.pdbx_strand_id
1 'polypeptide(L)'
;MTTERQGSGGGVRWVEVAGEAAGQRIDNFLLRTLKGVPRGLIYRLLRKGQVRVNSGRVKPDYRVRAGDRVRIPPVRTGEGA
;
A
#
# COMPACT_ATOMS: atom_id res chain seq x y z
N MET A 1 -3.94 25.10 -26.18
CA MET A 1 -4.30 24.41 -24.93
C MET A 1 -4.06 22.93 -25.16
N THR A 2 -3.08 22.34 -24.46
CA THR A 2 -2.89 20.89 -24.20
C THR A 2 -1.40 20.61 -24.03
N THR A 3 -1.01 20.28 -22.80
CA THR A 3 -0.03 19.24 -22.45
C THR A 3 0.18 19.31 -20.93
N GLU A 4 -0.64 18.56 -20.19
CA GLU A 4 -0.28 18.19 -18.83
C GLU A 4 0.75 17.07 -18.91
N ARG A 5 2.03 17.44 -18.74
CA ARG A 5 3.10 16.46 -18.52
C ARG A 5 2.87 15.79 -17.17
N GLN A 6 2.26 14.61 -17.15
CA GLN A 6 2.19 13.79 -15.94
C GLN A 6 3.60 13.27 -15.61
N GLY A 7 4.14 13.76 -14.50
CA GLY A 7 5.49 13.46 -14.04
C GLY A 7 5.70 11.96 -13.79
N SER A 8 6.68 11.40 -14.49
CA SER A 8 7.26 10.09 -14.25
C SER A 8 8.04 10.10 -12.92
N GLY A 9 7.31 10.05 -11.81
CA GLY A 9 7.86 9.93 -10.47
C GLY A 9 6.73 9.46 -9.57
N GLY A 10 6.61 8.14 -9.37
CA GLY A 10 5.50 7.55 -8.64
C GLY A 10 5.23 8.31 -7.35
N GLY A 11 4.07 8.94 -7.24
CA GLY A 11 3.68 9.63 -6.01
C GLY A 11 3.35 8.63 -4.91
N VAL A 12 3.35 9.11 -3.66
CA VAL A 12 2.67 8.40 -2.58
C VAL A 12 1.19 8.33 -2.94
N ARG A 13 0.60 7.13 -2.91
CA ARG A 13 -0.84 6.95 -3.13
C ARG A 13 -1.55 6.58 -1.84
N TRP A 14 -2.83 6.92 -1.77
CA TRP A 14 -3.72 6.54 -0.68
C TRP A 14 -4.72 5.53 -1.21
N VAL A 15 -4.87 4.42 -0.50
CA VAL A 15 -5.84 3.36 -0.84
C VAL A 15 -6.80 3.22 0.31
N GLU A 16 -8.09 3.30 0.00
CA GLU A 16 -9.15 3.07 0.97
C GLU A 16 -9.50 1.58 1.03
N VAL A 17 -9.72 1.08 2.25
CA VAL A 17 -10.11 -0.31 2.47
C VAL A 17 -11.61 -0.47 2.26
N ALA A 18 -11.98 -1.28 1.27
CA ALA A 18 -13.38 -1.64 1.01
C ALA A 18 -13.95 -2.55 2.10
N GLY A 19 -15.29 -2.59 2.22
CA GLY A 19 -16.00 -3.46 3.17
C GLY A 19 -15.65 -4.95 3.04
N GLU A 20 -15.53 -5.44 1.81
CA GLU A 20 -15.09 -6.80 1.45
C GLU A 20 -13.69 -7.16 1.99
N ALA A 21 -12.85 -6.14 2.18
CA ALA A 21 -11.49 -6.28 2.67
C ALA A 21 -11.40 -6.12 4.20
N ALA A 22 -12.48 -5.72 4.87
CA ALA A 22 -12.48 -5.54 6.32
C ALA A 22 -12.23 -6.87 7.05
N GLY A 23 -11.48 -6.82 8.14
CA GLY A 23 -11.11 -7.99 8.93
C GLY A 23 -9.90 -8.77 8.40
N GLN A 24 -9.44 -8.50 7.16
CA GLN A 24 -8.21 -9.10 6.65
C GLN A 24 -6.97 -8.42 7.28
N ARG A 25 -5.86 -9.14 7.33
CA ARG A 25 -4.59 -8.59 7.82
C ARG A 25 -4.01 -7.59 6.80
N ILE A 26 -3.33 -6.55 7.28
CA ILE A 26 -2.72 -5.51 6.45
C ILE A 26 -1.65 -6.09 5.51
N ASP A 27 -0.92 -7.12 5.93
CA ASP A 27 0.05 -7.80 5.06
C ASP A 27 -0.64 -8.44 3.83
N ASN A 28 -1.76 -9.14 4.03
CA ASN A 28 -2.58 -9.70 2.96
C ASN A 28 -3.20 -8.62 2.08
N PHE A 29 -3.70 -7.53 2.67
CA PHE A 29 -4.22 -6.38 1.92
C PHE A 29 -3.14 -5.79 1.01
N LEU A 30 -1.93 -5.58 1.54
CA LEU A 30 -0.81 -5.04 0.78
C LEU A 30 -0.34 -6.01 -0.30
N LEU A 31 -0.32 -7.32 -0.05
CA LEU A 31 0.01 -8.31 -1.08
C LEU A 31 -0.96 -8.27 -2.27
N ARG A 32 -2.26 -8.13 -1.99
CA ARG A 32 -3.29 -8.01 -3.04
C ARG A 32 -3.19 -6.68 -3.79
N THR A 33 -2.87 -5.60 -3.08
CA THR A 33 -2.76 -4.24 -3.63
C THR A 33 -1.45 -4.02 -4.40
N LEU A 34 -0.37 -4.70 -3.98
CA LEU A 34 0.98 -4.62 -4.53
C LEU A 34 1.31 -5.95 -5.24
N LYS A 35 0.60 -6.24 -6.32
CA LYS A 35 0.78 -7.47 -7.10
C LYS A 35 2.21 -7.59 -7.61
N GLY A 36 2.92 -8.68 -7.28
CA GLY A 36 4.31 -8.89 -7.69
C GLY A 36 5.35 -8.36 -6.70
N VAL A 37 4.94 -7.72 -5.59
CA VAL A 37 5.87 -7.37 -4.51
C VAL A 37 6.11 -8.58 -3.59
N PRO A 38 7.37 -9.00 -3.37
CA PRO A 38 7.67 -10.08 -2.44
C PRO A 38 7.25 -9.76 -1.01
N ARG A 39 6.77 -10.76 -0.27
CA ARG A 39 6.37 -10.62 1.15
C ARG A 39 7.44 -9.92 2.00
N GLY A 40 8.71 -10.29 1.83
CA GLY A 40 9.83 -9.69 2.58
C GLY A 40 9.96 -8.18 2.38
N LEU A 41 9.67 -7.67 1.17
CA LEU A 41 9.66 -6.23 0.90
C LEU A 41 8.48 -5.56 1.61
N ILE A 42 7.28 -6.14 1.58
CA ILE A 42 6.11 -5.62 2.32
C ILE A 42 6.41 -5.47 3.81
N TYR A 43 6.98 -6.51 4.44
CA TYR A 43 7.39 -6.44 5.83
C TYR A 43 8.43 -5.34 6.07
N ARG A 44 9.37 -5.15 5.14
CA ARG A 44 10.37 -4.07 5.22
C ARG A 44 9.70 -2.69 5.15
N LEU A 45 8.73 -2.48 4.26
CA LEU A 45 7.99 -1.23 4.11
C LEU A 45 7.18 -0.90 5.37
N LEU A 46 6.51 -1.91 5.95
CA LEU A 46 5.78 -1.78 7.22
C LEU A 46 6.72 -1.47 8.39
N ARG A 47 7.83 -2.22 8.53
CA ARG A 47 8.80 -1.98 9.62
C ARG A 47 9.45 -0.61 9.54
N LYS A 48 9.80 -0.14 8.34
CA LYS A 48 10.34 1.20 8.08
C LYS A 48 9.30 2.31 8.28
N GLY A 49 8.01 1.99 8.43
CA GLY A 49 6.94 2.98 8.60
C GLY A 49 6.61 3.76 7.33
N GLN A 50 6.97 3.21 6.15
CA GLN A 50 6.62 3.81 4.86
C GLN A 50 5.14 3.60 4.52
N VAL A 51 4.57 2.47 4.95
CA VAL A 51 3.13 2.22 4.92
C VAL A 51 2.51 2.70 6.23
N ARG A 52 1.45 3.50 6.12
CA ARG A 52 0.70 4.04 7.26
C ARG A 52 -0.78 3.79 7.07
N VAL A 53 -1.50 3.52 8.15
CA VAL A 53 -2.97 3.40 8.14
C VAL A 53 -3.53 4.51 9.00
N ASN A 54 -4.42 5.33 8.46
CA ASN A 54 -5.00 6.49 9.16
C ASN A 54 -3.90 7.38 9.79
N SER A 55 -2.81 7.61 9.05
CA SER A 55 -1.60 8.34 9.50
C SER A 55 -0.76 7.67 10.61
N GLY A 56 -1.21 6.55 11.16
CA GLY A 56 -0.52 5.76 12.18
C GLY A 56 0.40 4.66 11.63
N ARG A 57 1.40 4.27 12.43
CA ARG A 57 2.24 3.09 12.17
C ARG A 57 1.49 1.85 12.64
N VAL A 58 1.38 0.84 11.78
CA VAL A 58 0.69 -0.42 12.10
C VAL A 58 1.64 -1.61 12.09
N LYS A 59 1.33 -2.62 12.89
CA LYS A 59 2.01 -3.93 12.84
C LYS A 59 1.47 -4.74 11.66
N PRO A 60 2.24 -5.70 11.10
CA PRO A 60 1.76 -6.56 10.01
C PRO A 60 0.52 -7.40 10.37
N ASP A 61 0.31 -7.67 11.66
CA ASP A 61 -0.87 -8.39 12.17
C ASP A 61 -2.14 -7.53 12.25
N TYR A 62 -2.02 -6.22 11.99
CA TYR A 62 -3.16 -5.31 12.05
C TYR A 62 -4.25 -5.74 11.09
N ARG A 63 -5.47 -5.91 11.60
CA ARG A 63 -6.66 -6.18 10.79
C ARG A 63 -7.25 -4.87 10.32
N VAL A 64 -7.32 -4.68 9.01
CA VAL A 64 -7.88 -3.48 8.41
C VAL A 64 -9.39 -3.44 8.58
N ARG A 65 -9.95 -2.24 8.65
CA ARG A 65 -11.39 -1.98 8.75
C ARG A 65 -11.87 -1.27 7.51
N ALA A 66 -13.15 -1.42 7.19
CA ALA A 66 -13.77 -0.66 6.11
C ALA A 66 -13.59 0.85 6.37
N GLY A 67 -13.19 1.61 5.35
CA GLY A 67 -12.91 3.05 5.44
C GLY A 67 -11.51 3.40 5.94
N ASP A 68 -10.66 2.42 6.28
CA ASP A 68 -9.27 2.71 6.62
C ASP A 68 -8.52 3.29 5.40
N ARG A 69 -7.72 4.34 5.63
CA ARG A 69 -6.89 4.97 4.60
C ARG A 69 -5.45 4.52 4.73
N VAL A 70 -5.00 3.72 3.77
CA VAL A 70 -3.66 3.15 3.71
C VAL A 70 -2.77 3.98 2.78
N ARG A 71 -1.75 4.61 3.34
CA ARG A 71 -0.67 5.28 2.61
C ARG A 71 0.28 4.25 2.06
N ILE A 72 0.49 4.24 0.74
CA ILE A 72 1.40 3.34 0.06
C ILE A 72 2.47 4.17 -0.66
N PRO A 73 3.77 3.93 -0.38
CA PRO A 73 4.85 4.59 -1.08
C PRO A 73 4.92 4.11 -2.55
N PRO A 74 5.55 4.87 -3.45
CA PRO A 74 5.83 4.42 -4.79
C PRO A 74 6.81 3.25 -4.76
N VAL A 75 6.26 2.05 -4.84
CA VAL A 75 7.02 0.82 -4.98
C VAL A 75 6.99 0.45 -6.45
N ARG A 76 8.17 0.35 -7.06
CA ARG A 76 8.29 -0.32 -8.35
C ARG A 76 7.89 -1.76 -8.10
N THR A 77 6.68 -2.09 -8.54
CA THR A 77 6.27 -3.47 -8.71
C THR A 77 7.17 -3.97 -9.82
N GLY A 78 8.09 -4.88 -9.49
CA GLY A 78 8.83 -5.58 -10.52
C GLY A 78 7.77 -6.29 -11.35
N GLU A 79 7.43 -5.74 -12.51
CA GLU A 79 6.92 -6.55 -13.61
C GLU A 79 7.93 -7.69 -13.77
N GLY A 80 7.42 -8.92 -13.80
CA GLY A 80 8.12 -10.14 -13.43
C GLY A 80 9.53 -10.28 -14.01
N ALA A 81 10.42 -10.85 -13.20
CA ALA A 81 11.40 -11.80 -13.71
C ALA A 81 10.78 -13.19 -13.60
#